data_AF-A0A7Z7YT16-F1
#
_entry.id   AF-A0A7Z7YT16-F1
#
_cell.length_a   1.000
_cell.length_b   1.000
_cell.length_c   1.000
_cell.angle_alpha   90.00
_cell.angle_beta   90.00
_cell.angle_gamma   90.00
#
_symmetry.space_group_name_H-M   'P 1'
#
loop_
_entity.id
_entity.type
_entity.pdbx_description
1 polymer ?
#
loop_
_entity_poly.entity_id
_entity_poly.type
_entity_poly.pdbx_seq_one_letter_code
_entity_poly.pdbx_strand_id
1 'polypeptide(L)' 'LLFDCLKGDATNFTHWEELKSTWKFVDAIQDQWTMVEPCFPNYEAGTNGPLESDLLLSRDGNHWWDDIH' A
#
# COMPACT_ATOMS: atom_id res chain seq x y z
N LEU A 1 -17.13 -10.28 -10.16
CA LEU A 1 -16.80 -11.28 -9.11
C LEU A 1 -17.83 -12.39 -8.99
N LEU A 2 -19.04 -12.16 -8.47
CA LEU A 2 -20.02 -13.27 -8.29
C LEU A 2 -20.54 -13.87 -9.62
N PHE A 3 -20.67 -13.05 -10.66
CA PHE A 3 -21.02 -13.48 -12.01
C PHE A 3 -19.88 -14.22 -12.73
N ASP A 4 -18.63 -13.90 -12.40
CA ASP A 4 -17.44 -14.54 -12.99
C ASP A 4 -17.20 -15.93 -12.37
N CYS A 5 -17.51 -16.10 -11.07
CA CYS A 5 -17.49 -17.42 -10.39
C CYS A 5 -18.40 -18.45 -11.06
N LEU A 6 -19.56 -18.02 -11.59
CA LEU A 6 -20.56 -18.91 -12.19
C LEU A 6 -20.20 -19.35 -13.62
N LYS A 7 -19.30 -18.61 -14.30
CA LYS A 7 -18.83 -18.92 -15.66
C LYS A 7 -17.57 -19.81 -15.68
N GLY A 8 -16.98 -20.12 -14.53
CA GLY A 8 -15.76 -20.93 -14.45
C GLY A 8 -14.51 -20.21 -14.94
N ASP A 9 -14.54 -18.88 -15.02
CA ASP A 9 -13.40 -18.08 -15.47
C ASP A 9 -12.63 -17.56 -14.26
N ALA A 10 -11.51 -18.22 -13.97
CA ALA A 10 -10.65 -17.91 -12.82
C ALA A 10 -9.67 -16.74 -13.07
N THR A 11 -9.80 -16.01 -14.19
CA THR A 11 -8.86 -14.95 -14.59
C THR A 11 -8.79 -13.78 -13.59
N ASN A 12 -9.84 -13.57 -12.79
CA ASN A 12 -9.87 -12.53 -11.74
C ASN A 12 -9.45 -13.02 -10.34
N PHE A 13 -8.91 -14.25 -10.23
CA PHE A 13 -8.42 -14.77 -8.96
C PHE A 13 -6.89 -14.75 -8.95
N THR A 14 -6.33 -14.05 -7.97
CA THR A 14 -4.89 -13.96 -7.75
C THR A 14 -4.32 -15.37 -7.57
N HIS A 15 -3.38 -15.77 -8.42
CA HIS A 15 -2.67 -17.03 -8.26
C HIS A 15 -1.96 -17.03 -6.89
N TRP A 16 -2.12 -18.11 -6.13
CA TRP A 16 -1.59 -18.27 -4.76
C TRP A 16 -0.10 -17.88 -4.61
N GLU A 17 0.72 -18.13 -5.63
CA GLU A 17 2.14 -17.79 -5.64
C GLU A 17 2.43 -16.27 -5.66
N GLU A 18 1.58 -15.49 -6.34
CA GLU A 18 1.70 -14.02 -6.35
C GLU A 18 1.33 -13.44 -4.99
N LEU A 19 0.26 -13.95 -4.38
CA LEU A 19 -0.18 -13.53 -3.05
C LEU A 19 0.89 -13.79 -1.99
N LYS A 20 1.53 -14.97 -2.02
CA LYS A 20 2.64 -15.31 -1.12
C LYS A 20 3.85 -14.38 -1.29
N SER A 21 4.13 -13.95 -2.52
CA SER A 21 5.24 -13.03 -2.79
C SER A 21 4.95 -11.62 -2.28
N THR A 22 3.70 -11.14 -2.40
CA THR A 22 3.26 -9.86 -1.81
C THR A 22 3.36 -9.86 -0.29
N TRP A 23 2.97 -10.95 0.36
CA TRP A 23 3.05 -11.07 1.83
C TRP A 23 4.49 -10.98 2.35
N LYS A 24 5.47 -11.57 1.66
CA LYS A 24 6.89 -11.47 2.07
C LYS A 24 7.40 -10.02 2.18
N PHE A 25 6.88 -9.12 1.34
CA PHE A 25 7.25 -7.71 1.39
C PHE A 25 6.64 -7.00 2.61
N VAL A 26 5.38 -7.29 2.91
CA VAL A 26 4.68 -6.76 4.09
C VAL A 26 5.32 -7.28 5.39
N ASP A 27 5.63 -8.58 5.43
CA ASP A 27 6.24 -9.24 6.60
C ASP A 27 7.55 -8.55 6.99
N ALA A 28 8.42 -8.23 6.03
CA ALA A 28 9.68 -7.54 6.31
C ALA A 28 9.50 -6.15 6.95
N ILE A 29 8.46 -5.41 6.54
CA ILE A 29 8.14 -4.09 7.13
C ILE A 29 7.59 -4.27 8.54
N GLN A 30 6.68 -5.24 8.73
CA GLN A 30 6.07 -5.54 10.02
C GLN A 30 7.08 -6.04 11.06
N ASP A 31 8.02 -6.90 10.65
CA ASP A 31 9.09 -7.40 11.52
C ASP A 31 9.93 -6.24 12.06
N GLN A 32 10.28 -5.28 11.20
CA GLN A 32 11.02 -4.09 11.60
C GLN A 32 10.23 -3.20 12.56
N TRP A 33 8.92 -3.03 12.32
CA TRP A 33 8.04 -2.24 13.19
C TRP A 33 7.78 -2.90 14.54
N THR A 34 7.93 -4.22 14.64
CA THR A 34 7.81 -4.95 15.92
C THR A 34 9.05 -4.75 16.80
N MET A 35 10.22 -4.56 16.17
CA MET A 35 11.51 -4.39 16.87
C MET A 35 11.79 -2.95 17.29
N VAL A 36 11.21 -1.97 16.60
CA VAL A 36 11.45 -0.54 16.81
C VAL A 36 10.12 0.18 16.86
N GLU A 37 9.84 0.89 17.95
CA GLU A 37 8.65 1.76 18.02
C GLU A 37 8.81 2.89 17.00
N PRO A 38 7.99 2.93 15.94
CA PRO A 38 8.15 3.92 14.90
C PRO A 38 7.73 5.29 15.43
N CYS A 39 8.55 6.31 15.20
CA CYS A 39 8.12 7.70 15.36
C CYS A 39 7.15 8.01 14.22
N PHE A 40 5.86 7.72 14.44
CA PHE A 40 4.83 7.92 13.44
C PHE A 40 4.56 9.41 13.26
N PRO A 41 4.77 10.00 12.07
CA PRO A 41 4.43 11.38 11.84
C PRO A 41 2.90 11.50 11.82
N ASN A 42 2.36 12.10 12.87
CA ASN A 42 0.92 12.39 12.95
C ASN A 42 0.55 13.45 11.91
N TYR A 43 -0.64 13.33 11.36
CA TYR A 43 -1.22 14.28 10.41
C TYR A 43 -2.66 14.61 10.80
N GLU A 44 -3.12 15.80 10.41
CA GLU A 44 -4.49 16.21 10.70
C GLU A 44 -5.49 15.41 9.84
N ALA A 45 -6.62 15.00 10.44
CA ALA A 45 -7.67 14.30 9.71
C ALA A 45 -8.23 15.17 8.58
N GLY A 46 -8.31 14.62 7.36
CA GLY A 46 -8.74 15.36 6.17
C GLY A 46 -7.60 15.99 5.35
N THR A 47 -6.34 15.82 5.78
CA THR A 47 -5.16 16.16 4.99
C THR A 47 -4.65 14.95 4.19
N ASN A 48 -3.79 15.20 3.20
CA ASN A 48 -3.15 14.16 2.37
C ASN A 48 -2.04 13.38 3.09
N GLY A 49 -1.98 13.45 4.41
CA GLY A 49 -1.00 12.78 5.23
C GLY A 49 0.12 13.69 5.74
N PRO A 50 1.19 13.11 6.31
CA PRO A 50 2.30 13.84 6.88
C PRO A 50 3.22 14.42 5.80
N LEU A 51 3.95 15.50 6.13
CA LEU A 51 4.91 16.16 5.22
C LEU A 51 5.98 15.18 4.70
N GLU A 52 6.34 14.19 5.53
CA GLU A 52 7.26 13.12 5.19
C GLU A 52 6.81 12.31 3.96
N SER A 53 5.50 12.24 3.68
CA SER A 53 4.95 11.61 2.47
C SER A 53 5.34 12.37 1.20
N ASP A 54 5.25 13.71 1.22
CA ASP A 54 5.65 14.56 0.10
C ASP A 54 7.16 14.57 -0.09
N LEU A 55 7.92 14.57 1.02
CA LEU A 55 9.38 14.47 0.99
C LEU A 55 9.86 13.15 0.40
N LEU A 56 9.15 12.05 0.63
CA LEU A 56 9.49 10.75 0.07
C LEU A 56 9.42 10.77 -1.47
N LEU A 57 8.35 11.31 -2.05
CA LEU A 57 8.19 11.38 -3.51
C LEU A 57 9.12 12.40 -4.15
N SER A 58 9.26 13.58 -3.54
CA SER A 58 10.08 14.67 -4.08
C SER A 58 11.56 14.30 -4.18
N ARG A 59 12.06 13.38 -3.31
CA ARG A 59 13.41 12.82 -3.42
C ARG A 59 13.66 12.15 -4.77
N ASP A 60 12.63 11.51 -5.32
CA ASP A 60 12.68 10.80 -6.60
C ASP A 60 12.12 11.65 -7.76
N GLY A 61 11.92 12.96 -7.52
CA GLY A 61 11.39 13.92 -8.50
C GLY A 61 9.90 13.77 -8.78
N ASN A 62 9.19 12.99 -7.98
CA ASN A 62 7.76 12.72 -8.12
C ASN A 62 6.93 13.61 -7.17
N HIS A 63 5.65 13.75 -7.46
CA HIS A 63 4.66 14.39 -6.58
C HIS A 63 3.36 13.58 -6.61
N TRP A 64 2.57 13.68 -5.55
CA TRP A 64 1.23 13.11 -5.52
C TRP A 64 0.34 13.83 -6.54
N TRP A 65 -0.46 13.06 -7.27
CA TRP A 65 -1.42 13.57 -8.24
C TRP A 65 -2.71 13.81 -7.47
N ASP A 66 -2.83 14.97 -6.83
CA ASP A 66 -4.04 15.32 -6.09
C ASP A 66 -5.21 15.52 -7.07
N ASP A 67 -6.17 14.59 -7.06
CA ASP A 67 -7.52 14.80 -7.62
C ASP A 67 -8.31 15.67 -6.63
N ILE A 68 -8.17 16.99 -6.74
CA ILE A 68 -9.09 17.95 -6.11
C ILE A 68 -10.01 18.51 -7.20
N HIS A 69 -11.19 17.89 -7.31
CA HIS A 69 -12.41 18.56 -7.75
C HIS A 69 -13.48 18.42 -6.66
#